data_AF-F3FUW5-F1
#
_entry.id   AF-F3FUW5-F1
#
_cell.length_a   1.000
_cell.length_b   1.000
_cell.length_c   1.000
_cell.angle_alpha   90.00
_cell.angle_beta   90.00
_cell.angle_gamma   90.00
#
_symmetry.space_group_name_H-M   'P 1'
#
loop_
_entity.id
_entity.type
_entity.pdbx_description
1 polymer ?
#
loop_
_entity_poly.entity_id
_entity_poly.type
_entity_poly.pdbx_seq_one_letter_code
_entity_poly.pdbx_strand_id
1 'polypeptide(L)'
;AWPVVCEPFVQWVLEDKFVNGRPAWEKVGVQFTDDVTPYEEMKIKLLNGSHLALTYLGFLKGYRFVHETMNDPLFVSYIRTYMDLDVTPQLASVPGIDLEGYKDTLIERFSNQAIADQLERVCSDGSSKFPKFTIPTINRLILDEGNLARASLVVAA
;
A
#
# COMPACT_ATOMS: atom_id res chain seq x y z
N ALA A 1 -13.31 7.32 27.16
CA ALA A 1 -13.88 6.54 26.04
C ALA A 1 -12.89 6.60 24.89
N TRP A 2 -12.63 5.48 24.20
CA TRP A 2 -11.62 5.38 23.13
C TRP A 2 -12.19 4.59 21.94
N PRO A 3 -12.89 5.26 21.00
CA PRO A 3 -13.42 4.61 19.81
C PRO A 3 -12.30 4.34 18.79
N VAL A 4 -12.55 3.42 17.85
CA VAL A 4 -11.71 3.19 16.68
C VAL A 4 -12.44 3.69 15.44
N VAL A 5 -11.71 4.38 14.56
CA VAL A 5 -12.19 4.85 13.26
C VAL A 5 -11.51 4.02 12.18
N CYS A 6 -12.26 3.54 11.19
CA CYS A 6 -11.74 2.79 10.06
C CYS A 6 -12.54 3.08 8.78
N GLU A 7 -11.93 2.80 7.63
CA GLU A 7 -12.63 2.89 6.35
C GLU A 7 -13.63 1.72 6.19
N PRO A 8 -14.61 1.82 5.27
CA PRO A 8 -15.53 0.72 4.99
C PRO A 8 -14.86 -0.53 4.41
N PHE A 9 -13.76 -0.36 3.66
CA PHE A 9 -13.04 -1.48 3.06
C PHE A 9 -12.35 -2.32 4.15
N VAL A 10 -12.55 -3.63 4.09
CA VAL A 10 -11.83 -4.61 4.91
C VAL A 10 -11.57 -5.85 4.07
N GLN A 11 -10.36 -6.39 4.18
CA GLN A 11 -9.97 -7.63 3.52
C GLN A 11 -9.06 -8.42 4.44
N TRP A 12 -9.28 -9.74 4.48
CA TRP A 12 -8.41 -10.67 5.21
C TRP A 12 -8.24 -11.94 4.39
N VAL A 13 -6.99 -12.20 3.98
CA VAL A 13 -6.59 -13.42 3.28
C VAL A 13 -5.65 -14.20 4.21
N LEU A 14 -5.86 -15.50 4.35
CA LEU A 14 -5.11 -16.38 5.26
C LEU A 14 -4.80 -17.73 4.62
N GLU A 15 -3.72 -18.35 5.10
CA GLU A 15 -3.50 -19.78 4.92
C GLU A 15 -4.22 -20.56 6.03
N ASP A 16 -4.91 -21.65 5.69
CA ASP A 16 -5.66 -22.45 6.66
C ASP A 16 -4.76 -23.43 7.43
N LYS A 17 -3.82 -22.89 8.22
CA LYS A 17 -2.78 -23.64 8.94
C LYS A 17 -2.93 -23.50 10.47
N PHE A 18 -4.01 -24.05 11.02
CA PHE A 18 -4.33 -23.96 12.45
C PHE A 18 -4.18 -25.31 13.17
N VAL A 19 -3.25 -25.39 14.13
CA VAL A 19 -2.95 -26.64 14.86
C VAL A 19 -4.01 -27.03 15.90
N ASN A 20 -4.88 -26.11 16.28
CA ASN A 20 -5.89 -26.33 17.32
C ASN A 20 -7.24 -25.70 16.97
N GLY A 21 -7.65 -25.87 15.70
CA GLY A 21 -8.89 -25.31 15.17
C GLY A 21 -8.88 -23.78 15.06
N ARG A 22 -9.96 -23.24 14.46
CA ARG A 22 -10.22 -21.81 14.31
C ARG A 22 -11.72 -21.55 14.17
N PRO A 23 -12.19 -20.31 14.38
CA PRO A 23 -13.54 -19.92 13.99
C PRO A 23 -13.79 -20.10 12.49
N ALA A 24 -15.06 -20.24 12.12
CA ALA A 24 -15.53 -20.29 10.73
C ALA A 24 -15.56 -18.90 10.09
N TRP A 25 -14.41 -18.21 10.06
CA TRP A 25 -14.28 -16.83 9.57
C TRP A 25 -14.64 -16.66 8.08
N GLU A 26 -14.57 -17.74 7.31
CA GLU A 26 -15.04 -17.78 5.93
C GLU A 26 -16.52 -17.40 5.80
N LYS A 27 -17.34 -17.61 6.86
CA LYS A 27 -18.75 -17.21 6.88
C LYS A 27 -18.96 -15.71 6.99
N VAL A 28 -17.92 -14.94 7.33
CA VAL A 28 -17.96 -13.48 7.48
C VAL A 28 -16.97 -12.77 6.55
N GLY A 29 -16.58 -13.44 5.46
CA GLY A 29 -15.83 -12.82 4.36
C GLY A 29 -14.30 -13.00 4.41
N VAL A 30 -13.74 -13.72 5.38
CA VAL A 30 -12.31 -14.05 5.37
C VAL A 30 -12.02 -15.07 4.28
N GLN A 31 -11.00 -14.80 3.47
CA GLN A 31 -10.59 -15.62 2.35
C GLN A 31 -9.48 -16.57 2.79
N PHE A 32 -9.61 -17.86 2.47
CA PHE A 32 -8.54 -18.83 2.68
C PHE A 32 -7.88 -19.20 1.35
N THR A 33 -6.57 -19.35 1.37
CA THR A 33 -5.75 -19.70 0.20
C THR A 33 -4.62 -20.64 0.61
N ASP A 34 -4.03 -21.35 -0.36
CA ASP A 34 -2.90 -22.24 -0.12
C ASP A 34 -1.57 -21.49 0.02
N ASP A 35 -1.46 -20.31 -0.62
CA ASP A 35 -0.30 -19.42 -0.57
C ASP A 35 -0.75 -17.96 -0.52
N VAL A 36 -0.49 -17.29 0.61
CA VAL A 36 -0.85 -15.89 0.84
C VAL A 36 0.16 -14.90 0.23
N THR A 37 1.35 -15.38 -0.14
CA THR A 37 2.50 -14.55 -0.52
C THR A 37 2.18 -13.56 -1.65
N PRO A 38 1.49 -13.94 -2.76
CA PRO A 38 1.18 -12.99 -3.82
C PRO A 38 0.25 -11.84 -3.37
N TYR A 39 -0.71 -12.13 -2.48
CA TYR A 39 -1.63 -11.13 -1.93
C TYR A 39 -0.92 -10.17 -0.98
N GLU A 40 -0.05 -10.71 -0.12
CA GLU A 40 0.77 -9.91 0.79
C GLU A 40 1.71 -8.99 0.00
N GLU A 41 2.45 -9.54 -0.97
CA GLU A 41 3.39 -8.75 -1.79
C GLU A 41 2.68 -7.62 -2.56
N MET A 42 1.55 -7.94 -3.20
CA MET A 42 0.72 -6.96 -3.89
C MET A 42 0.32 -5.82 -2.96
N LYS A 43 -0.24 -6.14 -1.79
CA LYS A 43 -0.70 -5.14 -0.83
C LYS A 43 0.47 -4.35 -0.25
N ILE A 44 1.56 -5.00 0.15
CA ILE A 44 2.72 -4.32 0.73
C ILE A 44 3.33 -3.36 -0.28
N LYS A 45 3.60 -3.80 -1.52
CA LYS A 45 4.30 -2.96 -2.49
C LYS A 45 3.38 -1.86 -3.05
N LEU A 46 2.10 -2.14 -3.35
CA LEU A 46 1.17 -1.15 -3.89
C LEU A 46 0.61 -0.22 -2.81
N LEU A 47 0.00 -0.75 -1.75
CA LEU A 47 -0.63 0.09 -0.72
C LEU A 47 0.42 0.68 0.22
N ASN A 48 1.24 -0.14 0.87
CA ASN A 48 2.19 0.36 1.85
C ASN A 48 3.35 1.13 1.21
N GLY A 49 3.82 0.71 0.04
CA GLY A 49 4.80 1.46 -0.75
C GLY A 49 4.28 2.84 -1.16
N SER A 50 3.05 2.93 -1.69
CA SER A 50 2.45 4.23 -2.05
C SER A 50 2.22 5.15 -0.85
N HIS A 51 1.89 4.60 0.32
CA HIS A 51 1.84 5.37 1.56
C HIS A 51 3.19 6.03 1.89
N LEU A 52 4.33 5.33 1.75
CA LEU A 52 5.63 5.97 1.95
C LEU A 52 5.94 6.97 0.85
N ALA A 53 5.59 6.65 -0.40
CA ALA A 53 5.81 7.53 -1.54
C ALA A 53 5.08 8.88 -1.37
N LEU A 54 3.87 8.89 -0.80
CA LEU A 54 3.12 10.13 -0.59
C LEU A 54 3.47 10.84 0.72
N THR A 55 3.77 10.11 1.79
CA THR A 55 3.68 10.68 3.15
C THR A 55 4.76 11.72 3.42
N TYR A 56 6.02 11.46 3.08
CA TYR A 56 7.12 12.40 3.37
C TYR A 56 7.05 13.63 2.48
N LEU A 57 6.81 13.43 1.17
CA LEU A 57 6.58 14.52 0.22
C LEU A 57 5.38 15.39 0.65
N GLY A 58 4.27 14.77 1.05
CA GLY A 58 3.06 15.47 1.51
C GLY A 58 3.34 16.26 2.78
N PHE A 59 4.05 15.67 3.74
CA PHE A 59 4.39 16.34 4.98
C PHE A 59 5.31 17.55 4.76
N LEU A 60 6.33 17.42 3.89
CA LEU A 60 7.21 18.50 3.46
C LEU A 60 6.47 19.61 2.69
N LYS A 61 5.46 19.24 1.88
CA LYS A 61 4.60 20.18 1.15
C LYS A 61 3.67 20.97 2.09
N GLY A 62 3.51 20.53 3.34
CA GLY A 62 2.67 21.16 4.35
C GLY A 62 1.33 20.47 4.59
N TYR A 63 1.02 19.38 3.87
CA TYR A 63 -0.17 18.57 4.11
C TYR A 63 -0.05 17.79 5.42
N ARG A 64 -1.19 17.44 6.01
CA ARG A 64 -1.32 16.71 7.28
C ARG A 64 -2.21 15.48 7.18
N PHE A 65 -2.98 15.34 6.11
CA PHE A 65 -3.83 14.17 5.87
C PHE A 65 -3.55 13.52 4.51
N VAL A 66 -3.77 12.20 4.42
CA VAL A 66 -3.59 11.44 3.17
C VAL A 66 -4.47 12.00 2.05
N HIS A 67 -5.74 12.32 2.33
CA HIS A 67 -6.66 12.84 1.32
C HIS A 67 -6.25 14.21 0.76
N GLU A 68 -5.47 15.02 1.50
CA GLU A 68 -4.94 16.29 0.98
C GLU A 68 -3.92 16.03 -0.13
N THR A 69 -3.12 14.97 0.00
CA THR A 69 -2.23 14.52 -1.09
C THR A 69 -3.04 14.06 -2.30
N MET A 70 -4.19 13.41 -2.10
CA MET A 70 -5.03 12.93 -3.20
C MET A 70 -5.83 14.04 -3.88
N ASN A 71 -6.00 15.18 -3.22
CA ASN A 71 -6.55 16.40 -3.82
C ASN A 71 -5.50 17.16 -4.67
N ASP A 72 -4.23 16.74 -4.65
CA ASP A 72 -3.15 17.31 -5.46
C ASP A 72 -2.90 16.41 -6.70
N PRO A 73 -3.21 16.89 -7.92
CA PRO A 73 -3.05 16.09 -9.14
C PRO A 73 -1.62 15.59 -9.38
N LEU A 74 -0.60 16.30 -8.89
CA LEU A 74 0.80 15.87 -9.02
C LEU A 74 1.09 14.65 -8.17
N PHE A 75 0.55 14.58 -6.96
CA PHE A 75 0.69 13.42 -6.08
C PHE A 75 -0.07 12.22 -6.64
N VAL A 76 -1.31 12.41 -7.12
CA VAL A 76 -2.08 11.32 -7.75
C VAL A 76 -1.34 10.76 -8.97
N SER A 77 -0.84 11.64 -9.84
CA SER A 77 -0.05 11.23 -11.01
C SER A 77 1.24 10.50 -10.60
N TYR A 78 1.95 10.99 -9.58
CA TYR A 78 3.18 10.37 -9.09
C TYR A 78 2.92 8.98 -8.53
N ILE A 79 1.92 8.83 -7.64
CA ILE A 79 1.59 7.53 -7.05
C ILE A 79 1.12 6.55 -8.12
N ARG A 80 0.25 6.97 -9.04
CA ARG A 80 -0.21 6.08 -10.12
C ARG A 80 0.97 5.62 -10.97
N THR A 81 1.86 6.52 -11.35
CA THR A 81 3.06 6.19 -12.13
C THR A 81 4.00 5.25 -11.36
N TYR A 82 4.19 5.47 -10.05
CA TYR A 82 4.97 4.59 -9.19
C TYR A 82 4.37 3.17 -9.14
N MET A 83 3.05 3.06 -8.93
CA MET A 83 2.36 1.78 -8.93
C MET A 83 2.50 1.07 -10.29
N ASP A 84 2.27 1.78 -11.39
CA ASP A 84 2.24 1.22 -12.74
C ASP A 84 3.61 0.78 -13.25
N LEU A 85 4.64 1.62 -13.06
CA LEU A 85 5.93 1.43 -13.71
C LEU A 85 6.99 0.81 -12.81
N ASP A 86 6.91 1.04 -11.49
CA ASP A 86 7.94 0.57 -10.56
C ASP A 86 7.51 -0.69 -9.82
N VAL A 87 6.23 -0.80 -9.45
CA VAL A 87 5.73 -1.90 -8.62
C VAL A 87 5.10 -3.01 -9.44
N THR A 88 4.09 -2.71 -10.27
CA THR A 88 3.31 -3.72 -11.00
C THR A 88 4.17 -4.72 -11.80
N PRO A 89 5.23 -4.32 -12.53
CA PRO A 89 6.05 -5.27 -13.29
C PRO A 89 6.80 -6.30 -12.43
N GLN A 90 6.90 -6.07 -11.12
CA GLN A 90 7.61 -6.90 -10.17
C GLN A 90 6.67 -7.83 -9.38
N LEU A 91 5.36 -7.78 -9.62
CA LEU A 91 4.37 -8.58 -8.91
C LEU A 91 4.11 -9.90 -9.64
N ALA A 92 4.00 -10.98 -8.86
CA ALA A 92 3.43 -12.22 -9.35
C ALA A 92 1.94 -12.04 -9.69
N SER A 93 1.40 -12.93 -10.52
CA SER A 93 -0.05 -13.01 -10.72
C SER A 93 -0.74 -13.31 -9.38
N VAL A 94 -1.82 -12.57 -9.09
CA VAL A 94 -2.60 -12.72 -7.87
C VAL A 94 -3.96 -13.32 -8.24
N PRO A 95 -4.25 -14.59 -7.88
CA PRO A 95 -5.48 -15.24 -8.28
C PRO A 95 -6.74 -14.44 -7.92
N GLY A 96 -7.59 -14.19 -8.91
CA GLY A 96 -8.87 -13.50 -8.70
C GLY A 96 -8.77 -11.98 -8.46
N ILE A 97 -7.58 -11.38 -8.60
CA ILE A 97 -7.40 -9.93 -8.48
C ILE A 97 -7.03 -9.33 -9.83
N ASP A 98 -7.80 -8.32 -10.25
CA ASP A 98 -7.40 -7.39 -11.29
C ASP A 98 -6.51 -6.31 -10.66
N LEU A 99 -5.23 -6.27 -11.06
CA LEU A 99 -4.27 -5.31 -10.51
C LEU A 99 -4.58 -3.87 -10.93
N GLU A 100 -5.14 -3.63 -12.11
CA GLU A 100 -5.51 -2.27 -12.52
C GLU A 100 -6.67 -1.76 -11.67
N GLY A 101 -7.75 -2.54 -11.58
CA GLY A 101 -8.86 -2.22 -10.68
C GLY A 101 -8.42 -2.08 -9.22
N TYR A 102 -7.51 -2.93 -8.74
CA TYR A 102 -6.97 -2.80 -7.38
C TYR A 102 -6.26 -1.47 -7.15
N LYS A 103 -5.40 -1.04 -8.09
CA LYS A 103 -4.74 0.28 -8.03
C LYS A 103 -5.73 1.43 -8.04
N ASP A 104 -6.80 1.33 -8.83
CA ASP A 104 -7.88 2.32 -8.83
C ASP A 104 -8.55 2.40 -7.44
N THR A 105 -8.82 1.26 -6.80
CA THR A 105 -9.39 1.25 -5.44
C THR A 105 -8.44 1.87 -4.41
N LEU A 106 -7.12 1.75 -4.57
CA LEU A 106 -6.17 2.39 -3.66
C LEU A 106 -6.23 3.91 -3.75
N ILE A 107 -6.30 4.46 -4.96
CA ILE A 107 -6.46 5.90 -5.16
C ILE A 107 -7.79 6.37 -4.56
N GLU A 108 -8.89 5.66 -4.82
CA GLU A 108 -10.20 5.97 -4.23
C GLU A 108 -10.14 5.99 -2.70
N ARG A 109 -9.55 4.96 -2.09
CA ARG A 109 -9.47 4.81 -0.63
C ARG A 109 -8.58 5.85 0.02
N PHE A 110 -7.43 6.17 -0.57
CA PHE A 110 -6.59 7.27 -0.11
C PHE A 110 -7.29 8.64 -0.24
N SER A 111 -8.22 8.76 -1.19
CA SER A 111 -9.01 9.99 -1.41
C SER A 111 -10.16 10.17 -0.39
N ASN A 112 -10.37 9.21 0.51
CA ASN A 112 -11.43 9.31 1.51
C ASN A 112 -11.17 10.50 2.46
N GLN A 113 -11.98 11.56 2.36
CA GLN A 113 -11.82 12.74 3.21
C GLN A 113 -12.36 12.51 4.63
N ALA A 114 -13.40 11.68 4.78
CA ALA A 114 -14.08 11.45 6.05
C ALA A 114 -13.21 10.67 7.06
N ILE A 115 -12.25 9.86 6.59
CA ILE A 115 -11.34 9.11 7.46
C ILE A 115 -10.32 10.01 8.15
N ALA A 116 -9.98 11.16 7.56
CA ALA A 116 -8.96 12.10 8.03
C ALA A 116 -7.67 11.40 8.51
N ASP A 117 -7.16 10.45 7.71
CA ASP A 117 -5.98 9.67 8.04
C ASP A 117 -4.72 10.55 8.07
N GLN A 118 -4.02 10.60 9.20
CA GLN A 118 -2.94 11.55 9.43
C GLN A 118 -1.63 11.13 8.76
N LEU A 119 -0.99 12.05 8.04
CA LEU A 119 0.35 11.85 7.52
C LEU A 119 1.38 11.61 8.63
N GLU A 120 1.21 12.20 9.82
CA GLU A 120 2.09 11.91 10.96
C GLU A 120 2.07 10.41 11.32
N ARG A 121 0.89 9.78 11.31
CA ARG A 121 0.73 8.34 11.54
C ARG A 121 1.41 7.54 10.42
N VAL A 122 1.25 7.96 9.17
CA VAL A 122 1.83 7.27 8.01
C VAL A 122 3.36 7.43 7.96
N CYS A 123 3.90 8.62 8.24
CA CYS A 123 5.33 8.94 8.36
C CYS A 123 6.05 8.25 9.52
N SER A 124 5.32 7.97 10.62
CA SER A 124 5.94 7.39 11.82
C SER A 124 6.70 6.10 11.54
N ASP A 125 7.77 5.82 12.29
CA ASP A 125 8.52 4.55 12.20
C ASP A 125 9.05 4.22 10.78
N GLY A 126 9.45 5.26 10.03
CA GLY A 126 10.01 5.13 8.69
C GLY A 126 11.18 4.13 8.63
N SER A 127 12.09 4.17 9.60
CA SER A 127 13.25 3.25 9.68
C SER A 127 12.85 1.77 9.64
N SER A 128 11.71 1.40 10.22
CA SER A 128 11.21 0.03 10.21
C SER A 128 10.34 -0.28 9.00
N LYS A 129 9.69 0.75 8.42
CA LYS A 129 8.80 0.63 7.26
C LYS A 129 9.57 0.53 5.94
N PHE A 130 10.65 1.32 5.76
CA PHE A 130 11.43 1.35 4.51
C PHE A 130 11.92 -0.04 4.06
N PRO A 131 12.58 -0.85 4.93
CA PRO A 131 13.06 -2.19 4.56
C PRO A 131 11.97 -3.15 4.07
N LYS A 132 10.71 -2.91 4.48
CA LYS A 132 9.57 -3.77 4.13
C LYS A 132 8.80 -3.24 2.92
N PHE A 133 8.62 -1.92 2.81
CA PHE A 133 7.64 -1.34 1.89
C PHE A 133 8.26 -0.75 0.61
N THR A 134 9.51 -0.27 0.69
CA THR A 134 10.13 0.49 -0.42
C THR A 134 11.44 -0.13 -0.89
N ILE A 135 12.30 -0.57 0.03
CA ILE A 135 13.61 -1.16 -0.31
C ILE A 135 13.47 -2.41 -1.21
N PRO A 136 12.48 -3.32 -1.04
CA PRO A 136 12.32 -4.44 -1.96
C PRO A 136 12.08 -4.01 -3.41
N THR A 137 11.26 -2.98 -3.63
CA THR A 137 11.00 -2.40 -4.96
C THR A 137 12.27 -1.76 -5.53
N ILE A 138 13.02 -1.00 -4.72
CA ILE A 138 14.29 -0.39 -5.14
C ILE A 138 15.31 -1.47 -5.53
N ASN A 139 15.49 -2.50 -4.71
CA ASN A 139 16.44 -3.58 -4.99
C ASN A 139 16.10 -4.27 -6.31
N ARG A 140 14.81 -4.51 -6.57
CA ARG A 140 14.38 -5.12 -7.82
C ARG A 140 14.60 -4.19 -9.02
N LEU A 141 14.33 -2.90 -8.89
CA LEU A 141 14.66 -1.92 -9.94
C LEU A 141 16.17 -1.86 -10.23
N ILE A 142 17.03 -1.94 -9.22
CA ILE A 142 18.49 -1.97 -9.40
C ILE A 142 18.91 -3.23 -10.18
N LEU A 143 18.38 -4.40 -9.80
CA LEU A 143 18.69 -5.66 -10.47
C LEU A 143 18.20 -5.71 -11.92
N ASP A 144 17.08 -5.06 -12.20
CA ASP A 144 16.47 -5.02 -13.54
C ASP A 144 16.99 -3.85 -14.39
N GLU A 145 17.98 -3.09 -13.90
CA GLU A 145 18.49 -1.84 -14.53
C GLU A 145 17.35 -0.83 -14.86
N GLY A 146 16.32 -0.81 -14.00
CA GLY A 146 15.14 0.01 -14.13
C GLY A 146 15.34 1.47 -13.74
N ASN A 147 14.33 2.30 -14.02
CA ASN A 147 14.36 3.71 -13.67
C ASN A 147 14.16 3.89 -12.15
N LEU A 148 15.18 4.39 -11.46
CA LEU A 148 15.16 4.59 -10.01
C LEU A 148 14.56 5.92 -9.56
N ALA A 149 14.32 6.87 -10.46
CA ALA A 149 14.05 8.27 -10.09
C ALA A 149 12.83 8.43 -9.16
N ARG A 150 11.76 7.65 -9.39
CA ARG A 150 10.54 7.72 -8.58
C ARG A 150 10.72 7.08 -7.21
N ALA A 151 11.37 5.93 -7.15
CA ALA A 151 11.60 5.21 -5.90
C ALA A 151 12.67 5.88 -5.03
N SER A 152 13.69 6.48 -5.64
CA SER A 152 14.71 7.26 -4.93
C SER A 152 14.16 8.57 -4.38
N LEU A 153 13.16 9.17 -5.03
CA LEU A 153 12.46 10.34 -4.51
C LEU A 153 11.80 10.06 -3.15
N VAL A 154 11.30 8.84 -2.92
CA VAL A 154 10.74 8.43 -1.61
C VAL A 154 11.79 8.48 -0.51
N VAL A 155 13.04 8.10 -0.83
CA VAL A 155 14.16 8.08 0.12
C VAL A 155 14.75 9.48 0.31
N ALA A 156 14.67 10.33 -0.72
CA ALA A 156 15.15 11.71 -0.67
C ALA A 156 14.21 12.65 0.09
N ALA A 157 12.91 12.34 0.13
CA ALA A 157 11.88 13.05 0.88
C ALA A 157 11.92 12.74 2.38
#